data_AF-A0A2V9Q214-F1
#
_entry.id   AF-A0A2V9Q214-F1
#
_cell.length_a   1.000
_cell.length_b   1.000
_cell.length_c   1.000
_cell.angle_alpha   90.00
_cell.angle_beta   90.00
_cell.angle_gamma   90.00
#
_symmetry.space_group_name_H-M   'P 1'
#
loop_
_entity.id
_entity.type
_entity.pdbx_description
1 polymer ?
#
loop_
_entity_poly.entity_id
_entity_poly.type
_entity_poly.pdbx_seq_one_letter_code
_entity_poly.pdbx_strand_id
1 'polypeptide(L)'
;MVVRNSAGLLQPLRVPAFRNLLIADLVSDVGTFMQSVGAAWLMVSLHAGPGYVALIQTAASLPYFLLALPAGSAGDIFDRRRLILFTEVWMMGV
;
A
#
# COMPACT_ATOMS: atom_id res chain seq x y z
N MET A 1 -26.38 -21.19 21.09
CA MET A 1 -26.64 -19.79 21.50
C MET A 1 -25.42 -18.96 21.10
N VAL A 2 -25.43 -18.37 19.90
CA VAL A 2 -24.31 -17.56 19.40
C VAL A 2 -24.46 -16.18 20.02
N VAL A 3 -23.63 -15.86 21.01
CA VAL A 3 -23.56 -14.51 21.59
C VAL A 3 -23.01 -13.59 20.51
N ARG A 4 -23.90 -12.89 19.79
CA ARG A 4 -23.52 -11.75 18.97
C ARG A 4 -23.12 -10.64 19.93
N ASN A 5 -21.85 -10.61 20.30
CA ASN A 5 -21.29 -9.47 21.00
C ASN A 5 -21.41 -8.29 20.03
N SER A 6 -22.18 -7.27 20.41
CA SER A 6 -22.26 -6.00 19.70
C SER A 6 -20.87 -5.37 19.76
N ALA A 7 -19.97 -5.77 18.87
CA ALA A 7 -18.67 -5.15 18.73
C ALA A 7 -18.93 -3.69 18.40
N GLY A 8 -18.78 -2.81 19.38
CA GLY A 8 -18.86 -1.37 19.12
C GLY A 8 -17.82 -1.02 18.06
N LEU A 9 -18.08 -0.01 17.23
CA LEU A 9 -17.16 0.47 16.18
C LEU A 9 -15.70 0.67 16.67
N LEU A 10 -15.53 0.92 17.97
CA LEU A 10 -14.24 1.18 18.61
C LEU A 10 -13.60 -0.05 19.29
N GLN A 11 -14.24 -1.22 19.24
CA GLN A 11 -13.73 -2.47 19.80
C GLN A 11 -12.39 -2.93 19.17
N PRO A 12 -12.17 -2.85 17.84
CA PRO A 12 -10.89 -3.24 17.25
C PRO A 12 -9.73 -2.31 17.63
N LEU A 13 -10.01 -1.03 17.93
CA LEU A 13 -9.00 -0.06 18.40
C LEU A 13 -8.40 -0.40 19.78
N ARG A 14 -9.04 -1.28 20.54
CA ARG A 14 -8.53 -1.76 21.83
C ARG A 14 -7.43 -2.81 21.69
N VAL A 15 -7.27 -3.41 20.51
CA VAL A 15 -6.20 -4.35 20.23
C VAL A 15 -4.94 -3.57 19.85
N PRO A 16 -3.86 -3.62 20.65
CA PRO A 16 -2.67 -2.80 20.42
C PRO A 16 -2.00 -3.07 19.07
N ALA A 17 -2.03 -4.31 18.58
CA ALA A 17 -1.53 -4.67 17.25
C ALA A 17 -2.34 -3.97 16.13
N PHE A 18 -3.68 -3.98 16.23
CA PHE A 18 -4.55 -3.32 15.26
C PHE A 18 -4.36 -1.80 15.28
N ARG A 19 -4.29 -1.19 16.47
CA ARG A 19 -4.07 0.25 16.62
C ARG A 19 -2.74 0.69 16.03
N ASN A 20 -1.66 -0.04 16.31
CA ASN A 20 -0.34 0.31 15.80
C ASN A 20 -0.28 0.17 14.27
N LEU A 21 -0.88 -0.89 13.71
CA LEU A 21 -1.01 -1.04 12.25
C LEU A 21 -1.82 0.10 11.65
N LEU A 22 -2.96 0.46 12.26
CA LEU A 22 -3.80 1.56 11.79
C LEU A 22 -3.05 2.90 11.77
N ILE A 23 -2.27 3.21 12.82
CA ILE A 23 -1.48 4.44 12.87
C ILE A 23 -0.36 4.40 11.82
N ALA A 24 0.32 3.25 11.67
CA ALA A 24 1.36 3.09 10.65
C ALA A 24 0.80 3.27 9.24
N ASP A 25 -0.38 2.70 8.97
CA ASP A 25 -1.09 2.79 7.70
C ASP A 25 -1.48 4.25 7.39
N LEU A 26 -2.10 4.93 8.35
CA LEU A 26 -2.45 6.35 8.22
C LEU A 26 -1.23 7.24 7.93
N VAL A 27 -0.12 7.02 8.64
CA VAL A 27 1.12 7.78 8.40
C VAL A 27 1.72 7.46 7.02
N SER A 28 1.65 6.20 6.60
CA SER A 28 2.17 5.75 5.30
C SER A 28 1.36 6.31 4.13
N ASP A 29 0.03 6.36 4.28
CA ASP A 29 -0.86 6.98 3.30
C ASP A 29 -0.59 8.47 3.15
N VAL A 30 -0.37 9.18 4.26
CA VAL A 30 0.01 10.60 4.23
C VAL A 30 1.33 10.80 3.48
N GLY A 31 2.34 10.00 3.77
CA GLY A 31 3.62 10.04 3.05
C GLY A 31 3.47 9.79 1.55
N THR A 32 2.63 8.81 1.19
CA THR A 32 2.32 8.47 -0.21
C THR A 32 1.61 9.62 -0.91
N PHE A 33 0.64 10.27 -0.25
CA PHE A 33 -0.01 11.44 -0.81
C PHE A 33 0.96 12.60 -1.03
N MET A 34 1.80 12.90 -0.04
CA MET A 34 2.83 13.94 -0.17
C MET A 34 3.78 13.64 -1.32
N GLN A 35 4.20 12.38 -1.48
CA GLN A 35 5.04 11.95 -2.60
C GLN A 35 4.33 12.16 -3.94
N SER A 36 3.05 11.77 -4.06
CA SER A 36 2.29 11.90 -5.31
C SER A 36 2.10 13.35 -5.73
N VAL A 37 1.77 14.24 -4.78
CA VAL A 37 1.62 15.68 -5.03
C VAL A 37 2.97 16.31 -5.37
N GLY A 38 4.03 15.92 -4.66
CA GLY A 38 5.39 16.36 -4.93
C GLY A 38 5.87 15.95 -6.33
N ALA A 39 5.59 14.72 -6.75
CA ALA A 39 5.92 14.23 -8.08
C ALA A 39 5.17 15.00 -9.18
N ALA A 40 3.88 15.28 -8.97
CA ALA A 40 3.09 16.11 -9.89
C ALA A 40 3.64 17.54 -9.98
N TRP A 41 3.99 18.16 -8.85
CA TRP A 41 4.57 19.50 -8.80
C TRP A 41 5.94 19.56 -9.48
N LEU A 42 6.77 18.53 -9.28
CA LEU A 42 8.07 18.40 -9.93
C LEU A 42 7.92 18.31 -11.45
N MET A 43 6.98 17.51 -11.95
CA MET A 43 6.70 17.43 -13.39
C MET A 43 6.23 18.76 -14.00
N VAL A 44 5.39 19.51 -13.27
CA VAL A 44 4.99 20.87 -13.68
C VAL A 44 6.20 21.81 -13.72
N SER A 45 7.08 21.75 -12.72
CA SER A 45 8.28 22.59 -12.66
C SER A 45 9.29 22.29 -13.80
N LEU A 46 9.34 21.04 -14.26
CA LEU A 46 10.20 20.58 -15.34
C LEU A 46 9.63 20.85 -16.75
N HIS A 47 8.51 21.58 -16.87
CA HIS A 47 7.81 21.81 -18.15
C HIS A 47 7.42 20.50 -18.88
N ALA A 48 7.26 19.40 -18.14
CA ALA A 48 6.81 18.14 -18.70
C ALA A 48 5.31 18.23 -19.00
N GLY A 49 4.93 18.19 -20.27
CA GLY A 49 3.53 18.28 -20.68
C GLY A 49 2.64 17.20 -20.03
N PRO A 50 1.33 17.44 -19.88
CA PRO A 50 0.39 16.58 -19.14
C PRO A 50 0.36 15.11 -19.59
N GLY A 51 0.85 14.78 -20.79
CA GLY A 51 1.00 13.41 -21.26
C GLY A 51 2.05 12.57 -20.50
N TYR A 52 3.12 13.17 -19.97
CA TYR A 52 4.15 12.44 -19.22
C TYR A 52 3.66 12.01 -17.83
N VAL A 53 2.83 12.83 -17.19
CA VAL A 53 2.18 12.50 -15.92
C VAL A 53 1.27 11.28 -16.08
N ALA A 54 0.47 11.26 -17.15
CA ALA A 54 -0.41 10.13 -17.47
C ALA A 54 0.39 8.84 -17.77
N LEU A 55 1.51 8.95 -18.50
CA LEU A 55 2.38 7.81 -18.80
C LEU A 55 3.05 7.22 -17.55
N ILE A 56 3.53 8.07 -16.63
CA ILE A 56 4.10 7.62 -15.35
C ILE A 56 3.03 6.88 -14.53
N GLN A 57 1.80 7.39 -14.50
CA GLN A 57 0.72 6.72 -13.76
C GLN A 57 0.29 5.38 -14.39
N THR A 58 0.32 5.31 -15.72
CA THR A 58 0.05 4.06 -16.46
C THR A 58 1.19 3.05 -16.25
N ALA A 59 2.45 3.50 -16.32
CA ALA A 59 3.62 2.66 -16.08
C ALA A 59 3.73 2.19 -14.62
N ALA A 60 3.25 2.97 -13.65
CA ALA A 60 3.21 2.58 -12.24
C ALA A 60 2.15 1.52 -11.92
N SER A 61 1.04 1.48 -12.68
CA SER A 61 -0.05 0.51 -12.46
C SER A 61 0.09 -0.78 -13.26
N LEU A 62 0.86 -0.76 -14.35
CA LEU A 62 1.10 -1.90 -15.23
C LEU A 62 1.76 -3.12 -14.53
N PRO A 63 2.76 -2.96 -13.65
CA PRO A 63 3.37 -4.09 -12.94
C PRO A 63 2.39 -4.73 -11.98
N TYR A 64 1.59 -3.93 -11.27
CA TYR A 64 0.53 -4.45 -10.40
C TYR A 64 -0.47 -5.28 -11.20
N PHE A 65 -0.87 -4.81 -12.39
CA PHE A 65 -1.80 -5.55 -13.23
C PHE A 65 -1.24 -6.90 -13.71
N LEU A 66 0.02 -6.90 -14.14
CA LEU A 66 0.71 -8.12 -14.61
C LEU A 66 1.00 -9.10 -13.48
N LEU A 67 1.33 -8.59 -12.29
CA LEU A 67 1.76 -9.40 -11.15
C LEU A 67 0.63 -9.72 -10.17
N ALA A 68 -0.56 -9.12 -10.28
CA ALA A 68 -1.68 -9.38 -9.37
C ALA A 68 -2.14 -10.84 -9.38
N LEU A 69 -2.26 -11.44 -10.58
CA LEU A 69 -2.66 -12.84 -10.75
C LEU A 69 -1.64 -13.83 -10.12
N PRO A 70 -0.34 -13.77 -10.43
CA PRO A 70 0.65 -14.64 -9.79
C PRO A 70 0.90 -14.29 -8.32
N ALA A 71 0.77 -13.04 -7.90
CA ALA A 71 0.87 -12.66 -6.48
C ALA A 71 -0.28 -13.26 -5.66
N GLY A 72 -1.49 -13.34 -6.23
CA GLY A 72 -2.64 -13.99 -5.61
C GLY A 72 -2.42 -15.49 -5.40
N SER A 73 -1.91 -16.20 -6.40
CA SER A 73 -1.61 -17.63 -6.26
C SER A 73 -0.39 -17.90 -5.37
N ALA A 74 0.64 -17.05 -5.41
CA ALA A 74 1.80 -17.16 -4.52
C ALA A 74 1.42 -16.94 -3.04
N GLY A 75 0.45 -16.06 -2.75
CA GLY A 75 -0.04 -15.82 -1.39
C GLY A 75 -0.79 -16.99 -0.75
N ASP A 76 -1.29 -17.93 -1.55
CA ASP A 76 -1.92 -19.17 -1.08
C ASP A 76 -0.93 -20.34 -0.96
N ILE A 77 0.19 -20.29 -1.71
CA ILE A 77 1.21 -21.36 -1.72
C ILE A 77 2.32 -21.12 -0.67
N PHE A 78 2.64 -19.85 -0.37
CA PHE A 78 3.74 -19.49 0.54
C PHE A 78 3.24 -18.92 1.87
N ASP A 79 4.01 -19.15 2.95
CA ASP A 79 3.78 -18.54 4.26
C ASP A 79 3.77 -17.00 4.15
N ARG A 80 2.58 -16.39 4.29
CA ARG A 80 2.36 -14.93 4.19
C ARG A 80 3.38 -14.09 4.96
N ARG A 81 3.81 -14.57 6.14
CA ARG A 81 4.77 -13.86 6.99
C ARG A 81 6.19 -13.81 6.39
N ARG A 82 6.63 -14.87 5.72
CA ARG A 82 7.94 -14.90 5.04
C ARG A 82 7.92 -14.08 3.77
N LEU A 83 6.80 -14.10 3.04
CA LEU A 83 6.65 -13.31 1.83
C LEU A 83 6.72 -11.81 2.13
N ILE A 84 5.96 -11.34 3.13
CA ILE A 84 5.95 -9.93 3.55
C ILE A 84 7.36 -9.48 3.98
N LEU A 85 8.03 -10.25 4.85
CA LEU A 85 9.38 -9.91 5.32
C LEU A 85 10.40 -9.87 4.18
N PHE A 86 10.27 -10.74 3.16
CA PHE A 86 11.16 -10.74 2.01
C PHE A 86 10.96 -9.50 1.13
N THR A 87 9.71 -9.13 0.82
CA THR A 87 9.42 -7.91 0.05
C THR A 87 9.80 -6.64 0.78
N GLU A 88 9.60 -6.57 2.10
CA GLU A 88 10.01 -5.41 2.91
C GLU A 88 11.54 -5.22 2.90
N VAL A 89 12.29 -6.32 3.08
CA VAL A 89 13.76 -6.27 3.01
C VAL A 89 14.23 -5.92 1.59
N TRP A 90 13.57 -6.45 0.57
CA TRP A 90 13.88 -6.13 -0.82
C TRP A 90 13.66 -4.64 -1.13
N MET A 91 12.54 -4.06 -0.68
CA MET A 91 12.24 -2.63 -0.86
C MET A 91 13.21 -1.72 -0.11
N MET A 92 13.70 -2.12 1.06
CA MET A 92 14.72 -1.34 1.77
C MET A 92 16.09 -1.35 1.08
N GLY A 93 16.37 -2.38 0.26
CA GLY A 93 17.65 -2.57 -0.40
C GLY A 93 17.77 -1.97 -1.80
N VAL A 94 16.66 -1.54 -2.41
CA VAL A 94 16.60 -0.95 -3.76
C VAL A 94 16.49 0.57 -3.68
#